data_AF-A0A5C7MEV3-F1
#
_entry.id   AF-A0A5C7MEV3-F1
#
_cell.length_a   1.000
_cell.length_b   1.000
_cell.length_c   1.000
_cell.angle_alpha   90.00
_cell.angle_beta   90.00
_cell.angle_gamma   90.00
#
_symmetry.space_group_name_H-M   'P 1'
#
loop_
_entity.id
_entity.type
_entity.pdbx_description
1 polymer ?
#
loop_
_entity_poly.entity_id
_entity_poly.type
_entity_poly.pdbx_seq_one_letter_code
_entity_poly.pdbx_strand_id
1 'polypeptide(L)'
;MVAGDVRLSDCGIPKRAAIYLESSTAAVPSKDRASLSLRSAHSQPELLILPIGTTLLIGNDDHLAHSVFSVSQVKPLALGPMLVGESRSVQLDRPGILDVFCTMHDAMQATVVVAPSHLVTLSNSQGAFALPGVPVGRYRAIAYAPELGQAVLSIDIRNGERITLHFQIAHPGHPPVAVTSAAASSAAKGKR
;
A
#
# COMPACT_ATOMS: atom_id res chain seq x y z
N MET A 1 1.30 14.37 12.59
CA MET A 1 1.85 13.01 12.29
C MET A 1 0.73 12.01 12.45
N VAL A 2 0.62 11.03 11.55
CA VAL A 2 -0.31 9.90 11.71
C VAL A 2 0.52 8.66 12.00
N ALA A 3 0.16 7.89 13.01
CA ALA A 3 0.81 6.63 13.36
C ALA A 3 -0.25 5.64 13.84
N GLY A 4 0.12 4.38 14.02
CA GLY A 4 -0.86 3.40 14.48
C GLY A 4 -0.42 1.97 14.30
N ASP A 5 -1.39 1.07 14.42
CA ASP A 5 -1.24 -0.34 14.11
C ASP A 5 -2.40 -0.88 13.27
N VAL A 6 -2.11 -1.96 12.56
CA VAL A 6 -3.06 -2.73 11.76
C VAL A 6 -3.15 -4.14 12.34
N ARG A 7 -4.38 -4.58 12.58
CA ARG A 7 -4.71 -5.93 13.02
C ARG A 7 -5.72 -6.59 12.08
N LEU A 8 -5.69 -7.91 12.03
CA LEU A 8 -6.68 -8.72 11.35
C LEU A 8 -7.80 -9.10 12.34
N SER A 9 -9.02 -9.25 11.83
CA SER A 9 -10.20 -9.52 12.68
C SER A 9 -10.21 -10.90 13.35
N ASP A 10 -9.37 -11.83 12.90
CA ASP A 10 -9.10 -13.12 13.55
C ASP A 10 -8.03 -13.03 14.65
N CYS A 11 -7.74 -11.81 15.13
CA CYS A 11 -6.66 -11.47 16.06
C CYS A 11 -5.24 -11.66 15.49
N GLY A 12 -5.10 -11.92 14.18
CA GLY A 12 -3.80 -11.98 13.50
C GLY A 12 -3.17 -10.60 13.25
N ILE A 13 -1.90 -10.60 12.88
CA ILE A 13 -1.18 -9.42 12.37
C ILE A 13 -0.91 -9.68 10.88
N PRO A 14 -1.20 -8.73 9.97
CA PRO A 14 -0.82 -8.92 8.56
C PRO A 14 0.69 -9.05 8.44
N LYS A 15 1.17 -9.85 7.48
CA LYS A 15 2.61 -9.90 7.17
C LYS A 15 3.15 -8.49 6.92
N ARG A 16 2.44 -7.73 6.10
CA ARG A 16 2.55 -6.28 5.89
C ARG A 16 1.21 -5.73 5.45
N ALA A 17 0.92 -4.48 5.82
CA ALA A 17 -0.19 -3.71 5.31
C ALA A 17 0.30 -2.45 4.60
N ALA A 18 -0.39 -2.05 3.54
CA ALA A 18 -0.25 -0.78 2.86
C ALA A 18 -1.17 0.25 3.51
N ILE A 19 -0.63 1.37 3.99
CA ILE A 19 -1.40 2.46 4.61
C ILE A 19 -1.29 3.69 3.73
N TYR A 20 -2.43 4.29 3.38
CA TYR A 20 -2.43 5.54 2.64
C TYR A 20 -3.59 6.46 3.04
N LEU A 21 -3.39 7.76 2.79
CA LEU A 21 -4.40 8.77 3.01
C LEU A 21 -4.92 9.33 1.67
N GLU A 22 -6.23 9.38 1.55
CA GLU A 22 -6.92 10.01 0.44
C GLU A 22 -7.56 11.32 0.92
N SER A 23 -7.43 12.38 0.13
CA SER A 23 -8.17 13.62 0.32
C SER A 23 -8.99 13.93 -0.94
N SER A 24 -9.94 14.85 -0.84
CA SER A 24 -10.72 15.33 -1.98
C SER A 24 -9.90 16.16 -2.98
N THR A 25 -8.67 16.53 -2.62
CA THR A 25 -7.79 17.32 -3.47
C THR A 25 -6.96 16.38 -4.35
N ALA A 26 -6.94 16.66 -5.65
CA ALA A 26 -6.09 15.90 -6.57
C ALA A 26 -4.62 16.02 -6.17
N ALA A 27 -3.93 14.89 -6.01
CA ALA A 27 -2.51 14.90 -5.74
C ALA A 27 -1.71 15.14 -7.03
N VAL A 28 -0.51 15.71 -6.86
CA VAL A 28 0.45 15.81 -7.95
C VAL A 28 1.00 14.41 -8.27
N PRO A 29 0.91 13.93 -9.51
CA PRO A 29 1.48 12.63 -9.88
C PRO A 29 2.98 12.56 -9.56
N SER A 30 3.40 11.44 -8.98
CA SER A 30 4.81 11.11 -8.79
C SER A 30 5.54 11.00 -10.14
N LYS A 31 6.84 11.26 -10.13
CA LYS A 31 7.76 10.96 -11.24
C LYS A 31 8.80 9.90 -10.84
N ASP A 32 8.57 9.25 -9.71
CA ASP A 32 9.49 8.31 -9.12
C ASP A 32 9.50 7.00 -9.91
N ARG A 33 10.53 6.21 -9.66
CA ARG A 33 10.66 4.85 -10.18
C ARG A 33 10.74 3.89 -9.02
N ALA A 34 10.05 2.76 -9.15
CA ALA A 34 10.12 1.65 -8.22
C ALA A 34 10.41 0.36 -8.98
N SER A 35 10.99 -0.63 -8.31
CA SER A 35 11.35 -1.90 -8.93
C SER A 35 10.60 -3.07 -8.30
N LEU A 36 10.22 -4.02 -9.14
CA LEU A 36 9.71 -5.34 -8.78
C LEU A 36 10.60 -6.39 -9.47
N SER A 37 11.31 -7.18 -8.68
CA SER A 37 12.22 -8.21 -9.17
C SER A 37 11.51 -9.57 -9.21
N LEU A 38 11.65 -10.30 -10.31
CA LEU A 38 11.25 -11.69 -10.45
C LEU A 38 12.51 -12.55 -10.27
N ARG A 39 12.56 -13.34 -9.19
CA ARG A 39 13.74 -14.15 -8.84
C ARG A 39 13.33 -15.37 -8.04
N SER A 40 13.92 -16.52 -8.36
CA SER A 40 13.75 -17.77 -7.61
C SER A 40 12.28 -18.18 -7.48
N ALA A 41 11.50 -18.04 -8.56
CA ALA A 41 10.05 -18.28 -8.55
C ALA A 41 9.23 -17.38 -7.60
N HIS A 42 9.77 -16.23 -7.19
CA HIS A 42 9.09 -15.23 -6.35
C HIS A 42 9.16 -13.83 -6.96
N SER A 43 8.21 -12.98 -6.54
CA SER A 43 8.23 -11.55 -6.81
C SER A 43 8.70 -10.80 -5.56
N GLN A 44 9.65 -9.89 -5.70
CA GLN A 44 10.24 -9.15 -4.59
C GLN A 44 10.25 -7.64 -4.88
N PRO A 45 9.57 -6.81 -4.06
CA PRO A 45 8.72 -7.18 -2.92
C PRO A 45 7.39 -7.85 -3.32
N GLU A 46 6.79 -8.64 -2.42
CA GLU A 46 5.43 -9.18 -2.60
C GLU A 46 4.33 -8.11 -2.44
N LEU A 47 4.61 -7.04 -1.69
CA LEU A 47 3.70 -5.91 -1.50
C LEU A 47 4.44 -4.58 -1.67
N LEU A 48 3.91 -3.74 -2.57
CA LEU A 48 4.34 -2.36 -2.78
C LEU A 48 3.16 -1.41 -2.54
N ILE A 49 3.46 -0.21 -2.05
CA ILE A 49 2.54 0.93 -2.10
C ILE A 49 3.25 2.07 -2.81
N LEU A 50 2.67 2.56 -3.90
CA LEU A 50 3.28 3.53 -4.79
C LEU A 50 2.27 4.64 -5.09
N PRO A 51 2.66 5.92 -5.07
CA PRO A 51 1.79 6.99 -5.52
C PRO A 51 1.45 6.86 -7.02
N ILE A 52 0.29 7.37 -7.40
CA ILE A 52 -0.08 7.58 -8.80
C ILE A 52 1.01 8.41 -9.52
N GLY A 53 1.32 8.06 -10.77
CA GLY A 53 2.38 8.63 -11.60
C GLY A 53 3.71 7.88 -11.53
N THR A 54 3.93 7.04 -10.51
CA THR A 54 5.16 6.25 -10.41
C THR A 54 5.31 5.29 -11.60
N THR A 55 6.54 5.17 -12.12
CA THR A 55 6.90 4.13 -13.09
C THR A 55 7.39 2.89 -12.36
N LEU A 56 6.67 1.78 -12.49
CA LEU A 56 7.11 0.48 -11.98
C LEU A 56 7.98 -0.23 -13.02
N LEU A 57 9.19 -0.61 -12.62
CA LEU A 57 10.14 -1.41 -13.38
C LEU A 57 10.02 -2.86 -12.93
N ILE A 58 9.44 -3.72 -13.77
CA ILE A 58 9.38 -5.16 -13.52
C ILE A 58 10.59 -5.78 -14.20
N GLY A 59 11.50 -6.39 -13.43
CA GLY A 59 12.75 -6.97 -13.91
C GLY A 59 12.80 -8.48 -13.71
N ASN A 60 13.29 -9.21 -14.70
CA ASN A 60 13.60 -10.63 -14.54
C ASN A 60 15.07 -10.78 -14.12
N ASP A 61 15.29 -11.00 -12.82
CA ASP A 61 16.63 -11.22 -12.29
C ASP A 61 16.91 -12.71 -11.97
N ASP A 62 16.09 -13.60 -12.52
CA ASP A 62 16.22 -15.05 -12.42
C ASP A 62 17.13 -15.61 -13.53
N HIS A 63 17.35 -16.94 -13.52
CA HIS A 63 18.08 -17.65 -14.57
C HIS A 63 17.16 -18.23 -15.65
N LEU A 64 15.85 -18.01 -15.54
CA LEU A 64 14.82 -18.52 -16.44
C LEU A 64 13.96 -17.36 -16.94
N ALA A 65 13.36 -17.52 -18.12
CA ALA A 65 12.42 -16.54 -18.64
C ALA A 65 11.09 -16.59 -17.85
N HIS A 66 10.53 -15.42 -17.57
CA HIS A 66 9.23 -15.28 -16.90
C HIS A 66 8.25 -14.51 -17.78
N SER A 67 6.95 -14.70 -17.57
CA SER A 67 5.92 -13.94 -18.29
C SER A 67 4.92 -13.37 -17.30
N VAL A 68 4.84 -12.05 -17.24
CA VAL A 68 4.02 -11.33 -16.26
C VAL A 68 2.70 -10.86 -16.86
N PHE A 69 1.62 -11.03 -16.11
CA PHE A 69 0.29 -10.54 -16.48
C PHE A 69 -0.47 -9.95 -15.29
N SER A 70 -1.52 -9.21 -15.60
CA SER A 70 -2.52 -8.72 -14.64
C SER A 70 -3.87 -8.58 -15.31
N VAL A 71 -4.93 -8.95 -14.59
CA VAL A 71 -6.32 -8.69 -14.98
C VAL A 71 -6.95 -7.55 -14.18
N SER A 72 -6.14 -6.84 -13.37
CA SER A 72 -6.61 -5.75 -12.52
C SER A 72 -7.14 -4.60 -13.36
N GLN A 73 -8.34 -4.11 -13.06
CA GLN A 73 -8.97 -3.02 -13.82
C GLN A 73 -8.12 -1.74 -13.83
N VAL A 74 -7.32 -1.50 -12.79
CA VAL A 74 -6.43 -0.35 -12.69
C VAL A 74 -5.36 -0.34 -13.79
N LYS A 75 -4.84 -1.52 -14.15
CA LYS A 75 -3.81 -1.69 -15.17
C LYS A 75 -3.76 -3.16 -15.65
N PRO A 76 -4.53 -3.54 -16.68
CA PRO A 76 -4.35 -4.85 -17.31
C PRO A 76 -2.94 -4.95 -17.91
N LEU A 77 -2.27 -6.09 -17.72
CA LEU A 77 -0.92 -6.33 -18.21
C LEU A 77 -0.83 -7.67 -18.95
N ALA A 78 -0.08 -7.68 -20.04
CA ALA A 78 0.36 -8.88 -20.73
C ALA A 78 1.78 -8.61 -21.28
N LEU A 79 2.80 -8.84 -20.46
CA LEU A 79 4.18 -8.45 -20.79
C LEU A 79 4.89 -9.44 -21.71
N GLY A 80 4.30 -10.62 -21.91
CA GLY A 80 4.90 -11.72 -22.64
C GLY A 80 6.20 -12.23 -21.97
N PRO A 81 6.97 -13.08 -22.67
CA PRO A 81 8.25 -13.55 -22.17
C PRO A 81 9.25 -12.42 -21.95
N MET A 82 9.83 -12.40 -20.76
CA MET A 82 10.94 -11.54 -20.35
C MET A 82 12.16 -12.43 -20.17
N LEU A 83 13.19 -12.23 -20.99
CA LEU A 83 14.45 -12.98 -20.89
C LEU A 83 15.25 -12.58 -19.65
N VAL A 84 16.26 -13.37 -19.31
CA VAL A 84 17.16 -13.11 -18.18
C VAL A 84 17.78 -11.70 -18.30
N GLY A 85 17.63 -10.89 -17.25
CA GLY A 85 18.11 -9.51 -17.18
C GLY A 85 17.22 -8.48 -17.88
N GLU A 86 16.13 -8.89 -18.53
CA GLU A 86 15.20 -7.93 -19.14
C GLU A 86 14.33 -7.24 -18.10
N SER A 87 13.95 -6.00 -18.40
CA SER A 87 12.92 -5.28 -17.64
C SER A 87 11.85 -4.69 -18.55
N ARG A 88 10.69 -4.41 -17.97
CA ARG A 88 9.55 -3.74 -18.59
C ARG A 88 9.08 -2.61 -17.67
N SER A 89 8.78 -1.45 -18.27
CA SER A 89 8.24 -0.30 -17.55
C SER A 89 6.71 -0.30 -17.61
N VAL A 90 6.08 -0.12 -16.46
CA VAL A 90 4.62 0.01 -16.30
C VAL A 90 4.32 1.35 -15.65
N GLN A 91 3.59 2.22 -16.36
CA GLN A 91 3.14 3.50 -15.79
C GLN A 91 1.91 3.30 -14.90
N LEU A 92 1.95 3.80 -13.67
CA LEU A 92 0.84 3.71 -12.71
C LEU A 92 -0.01 4.98 -12.74
N ASP A 93 -0.89 5.06 -13.73
CA ASP A 93 -1.66 6.26 -14.08
C ASP A 93 -3.04 6.35 -13.42
N ARG A 94 -3.48 5.30 -12.73
CA ARG A 94 -4.76 5.26 -12.02
C ARG A 94 -4.59 4.66 -10.62
N PRO A 95 -5.27 5.20 -9.59
CA PRO A 95 -5.28 4.60 -8.26
C PRO A 95 -6.03 3.26 -8.27
N GLY A 96 -5.62 2.35 -7.40
CA GLY A 96 -6.24 1.04 -7.25
C GLY A 96 -5.25 -0.05 -6.88
N ILE A 97 -5.75 -1.28 -6.80
CA ILE A 97 -4.93 -2.46 -6.53
C ILE A 97 -4.55 -3.10 -7.87
N LEU A 98 -3.24 -3.27 -8.07
CA LEU A 98 -2.66 -3.96 -9.21
C LEU A 98 -2.03 -5.26 -8.72
N ASP A 99 -2.71 -6.38 -8.93
CA ASP A 99 -2.14 -7.70 -8.69
C ASP A 99 -1.36 -8.18 -9.91
N VAL A 100 -0.12 -8.59 -9.70
CA VAL A 100 0.86 -8.98 -10.72
C VAL A 100 1.17 -10.45 -10.53
N PHE A 101 1.04 -11.23 -11.61
CA PHE A 101 1.23 -12.69 -11.59
C PHE A 101 2.23 -13.13 -12.65
N CYS A 102 2.88 -14.26 -12.42
CA CYS A 102 3.60 -14.99 -13.45
C CYS A 102 2.72 -16.08 -14.08
N THR A 103 2.87 -16.29 -15.38
CA THR A 103 2.05 -17.26 -16.14
C THR A 103 2.30 -18.72 -15.74
N MET A 104 3.50 -19.04 -15.23
CA MET A 104 3.91 -20.43 -14.95
C MET A 104 4.09 -20.74 -13.46
N HIS A 105 4.20 -19.73 -12.59
CA HIS A 105 4.56 -19.91 -11.20
C HIS A 105 3.52 -19.26 -10.29
N ASP A 106 2.66 -20.06 -9.68
CA ASP A 106 1.57 -19.57 -8.81
C ASP A 106 2.09 -18.79 -7.59
N ALA A 107 3.28 -19.14 -7.10
CA ALA A 107 3.94 -18.45 -5.98
C ALA A 107 4.61 -17.12 -6.39
N MET A 108 4.76 -16.86 -7.70
CA MET A 108 5.35 -15.62 -8.21
C MET A 108 4.23 -14.59 -8.42
N GLN A 109 3.84 -13.95 -7.33
CA GLN A 109 2.83 -12.92 -7.31
C GLN A 109 3.25 -11.73 -6.47
N ALA A 110 2.78 -10.54 -6.84
CA ALA A 110 2.93 -9.34 -6.03
C ALA A 110 1.69 -8.46 -6.14
N THR A 111 1.39 -7.73 -5.07
CA THR A 111 0.36 -6.70 -5.06
C THR A 111 1.00 -5.32 -5.03
N VAL A 112 0.57 -4.44 -5.94
CA VAL A 112 0.96 -3.04 -5.99
C VAL A 112 -0.26 -2.18 -5.67
N VAL A 113 -0.25 -1.54 -4.51
CA VAL A 113 -1.26 -0.56 -4.11
C VAL A 113 -0.89 0.78 -4.74
N VAL A 114 -1.61 1.20 -5.77
CA VAL A 114 -1.46 2.51 -6.38
C VAL A 114 -2.30 3.52 -5.61
N ALA A 115 -1.66 4.29 -4.74
CA ALA A 115 -2.33 5.29 -3.91
C ALA A 115 -2.60 6.57 -4.72
N PRO A 116 -3.71 7.27 -4.48
CA PRO A 116 -4.00 8.52 -5.19
C PRO A 116 -3.13 9.69 -4.76
N SER A 117 -2.27 9.54 -3.74
CA SER A 117 -1.41 10.60 -3.20
C SER A 117 -0.06 10.06 -2.73
N HIS A 118 0.83 10.97 -2.32
CA HIS A 118 2.15 10.67 -1.73
C HIS A 118 2.09 10.29 -0.24
N LEU A 119 0.91 10.35 0.36
CA LEU A 119 0.72 10.07 1.79
C LEU A 119 0.59 8.56 2.00
N VAL A 120 1.70 7.86 1.80
CA VAL A 120 1.79 6.39 1.79
C VAL A 120 2.84 5.88 2.78
N THR A 121 2.58 4.74 3.40
CA THR A 121 3.55 4.00 4.22
C THR A 121 3.19 2.52 4.27
N LEU A 122 4.11 1.70 4.76
CA LEU A 122 3.90 0.27 4.98
C LEU A 122 3.99 -0.01 6.47
N SER A 123 3.17 -0.94 6.96
CA SER A 123 3.36 -1.47 8.30
C SER A 123 4.63 -2.30 8.36
N ASN A 124 5.19 -2.41 9.56
CA ASN A 124 6.17 -3.43 9.88
C ASN A 124 5.48 -4.78 10.15
N SER A 125 6.28 -5.81 10.48
CA SER A 125 5.82 -7.17 10.80
C SER A 125 5.00 -7.27 12.09
N GLN A 126 4.95 -6.20 12.89
CA GLN A 126 4.10 -6.09 14.08
C GLN A 126 2.81 -5.30 13.79
N GLY A 127 2.55 -4.97 12.52
CA GLY A 127 1.40 -4.18 12.11
C GLY A 127 1.55 -2.68 12.40
N ALA A 128 2.62 -2.23 13.05
CA ALA A 128 2.82 -0.83 13.39
C ALA A 128 3.28 -0.01 12.18
N PHE A 129 2.82 1.23 12.07
CA PHE A 129 3.17 2.15 11.00
C PHE A 129 3.33 3.59 11.50
N ALA A 130 4.05 4.40 10.72
CA ALA A 130 4.15 5.84 10.92
C ALA A 130 4.16 6.56 9.57
N LEU A 131 3.44 7.68 9.51
CA LEU A 131 3.32 8.58 8.37
C LEU A 131 3.56 10.03 8.87
N PRO A 132 4.82 10.51 8.81
CA PRO A 132 5.15 11.87 9.19
C PRO A 132 4.69 12.88 8.14
N GLY A 133 4.72 14.17 8.48
CA GLY A 133 4.54 15.25 7.49
C GLY A 133 3.16 15.37 6.84
N VAL A 134 2.13 14.73 7.39
CA VAL A 134 0.78 14.81 6.83
C VAL A 134 0.21 16.24 6.99
N PRO A 135 -0.20 16.91 5.89
CA PRO A 135 -0.79 18.24 5.95
C PRO A 135 -2.14 18.26 6.69
N VAL A 136 -2.50 19.42 7.23
CA VAL A 136 -3.82 19.63 7.84
C VAL A 136 -4.93 19.41 6.82
N GLY A 137 -6.04 18.84 7.28
CA GLY A 137 -7.20 18.57 6.42
C GLY A 137 -7.94 17.29 6.78
N ARG A 138 -9.01 17.02 6.02
CA ARG A 138 -9.84 15.82 6.17
C ARG A 138 -9.37 14.74 5.20
N TYR A 139 -9.24 13.52 5.70
CA TYR A 139 -8.77 12.37 4.93
C TYR A 139 -9.64 11.14 5.17
N ARG A 140 -9.69 10.27 4.17
CA ARG A 140 -9.95 8.84 4.37
C ARG A 140 -8.60 8.17 4.56
N ALA A 141 -8.41 7.52 5.70
CA ALA A 141 -7.25 6.70 5.98
C ALA A 141 -7.58 5.24 5.66
N ILE A 142 -6.80 4.62 4.80
CA ILE A 142 -7.01 3.24 4.33
C ILE A 142 -5.83 2.39 4.82
N ALA A 143 -6.12 1.21 5.35
CA ALA A 143 -5.16 0.13 5.52
C ALA A 143 -5.60 -1.05 4.66
N TYR A 144 -4.72 -1.53 3.79
CA TYR A 144 -4.94 -2.67 2.90
C TYR A 144 -3.94 -3.79 3.21
N ALA A 145 -4.44 -5.02 3.28
CA ALA A 145 -3.65 -6.24 3.39
C ALA A 145 -4.15 -7.24 2.32
N PRO A 146 -3.27 -7.82 1.48
CA PRO A 146 -3.68 -8.72 0.40
C PRO A 146 -4.54 -9.89 0.85
N GLU A 147 -4.36 -10.36 2.09
CA GLU A 147 -5.04 -11.55 2.61
C GLU A 147 -6.52 -11.31 2.94
N LEU A 148 -6.88 -10.08 3.33
CA LEU A 148 -8.22 -9.76 3.86
C LEU A 148 -8.88 -8.54 3.20
N GLY A 149 -8.19 -7.75 2.40
CA GLY A 149 -8.72 -6.53 1.79
C GLY A 149 -8.39 -5.28 2.60
N GLN A 150 -9.36 -4.39 2.83
CA GLN A 150 -9.10 -3.06 3.40
C GLN A 150 -10.04 -2.66 4.53
N ALA A 151 -9.51 -1.83 5.43
CA ALA A 151 -10.26 -1.06 6.41
C ALA A 151 -10.12 0.44 6.12
N VAL A 152 -11.17 1.22 6.40
CA VAL A 152 -11.21 2.65 6.13
C VAL A 152 -11.68 3.42 7.36
N LEU A 153 -10.96 4.48 7.73
CA LEU A 153 -11.32 5.42 8.79
C LEU A 153 -11.39 6.85 8.23
N SER A 154 -12.31 7.66 8.72
CA SER A 154 -12.33 9.10 8.42
C SER A 154 -11.60 9.87 9.51
N ILE A 155 -10.67 10.73 9.13
CA ILE A 155 -9.83 11.49 10.07
C ILE A 155 -9.78 12.97 9.68
N ASP A 156 -9.59 13.84 10.67
CA ASP A 156 -9.39 15.28 10.51
C ASP A 156 -8.09 15.65 11.23
N ILE A 157 -7.11 16.12 10.47
CA ILE A 157 -5.77 16.44 10.97
C ILE A 157 -5.66 17.93 11.22
N ARG A 158 -5.40 18.30 12.47
CA ARG A 158 -5.18 19.69 12.89
C ARG A 158 -3.71 20.00 13.08
N ASN A 159 -3.37 21.29 13.12
CA ASN A 159 -1.98 21.74 13.21
C ASN A 159 -1.30 21.22 14.49
N GLY A 160 -0.11 20.63 14.35
CA GLY A 160 0.67 20.07 15.46
C GLY A 160 0.12 18.78 16.06
N GLU A 161 -0.96 18.21 15.50
CA GLU A 161 -1.61 17.03 16.07
C GLU A 161 -0.87 15.72 15.72
N ARG A 162 -0.77 14.84 16.70
CA ARG A 162 -0.44 13.43 16.50
C ARG A 162 -1.72 12.62 16.62
N ILE A 163 -2.06 11.90 15.56
CA ILE A 163 -3.20 10.99 15.54
C ILE A 163 -2.66 9.55 15.58
N THR A 164 -3.20 8.76 16.50
CA THR A 164 -2.98 7.32 16.54
C THR A 164 -4.21 6.61 15.97
N LEU A 165 -4.03 5.72 15.01
CA LEU A 165 -5.09 4.94 14.37
C LEU A 165 -4.92 3.45 14.69
N HIS A 166 -6.05 2.77 14.87
CA HIS A 166 -6.09 1.33 15.07
C HIS A 166 -6.99 0.74 13.97
N PHE A 167 -6.37 0.10 12.97
CA PHE A 167 -7.12 -0.55 11.91
C PHE A 167 -7.44 -2.00 12.27
N GLN A 168 -8.67 -2.41 11.98
CA GLN A 168 -9.09 -3.81 11.98
C GLN A 168 -9.56 -4.18 10.58
N ILE A 169 -8.80 -5.03 9.89
CA ILE A 169 -9.14 -5.54 8.57
C ILE A 169 -9.90 -6.86 8.74
N ALA A 170 -11.15 -6.87 8.30
CA ALA A 170 -12.04 -8.03 8.34
C ALA A 170 -12.12 -8.71 6.96
N HIS A 171 -12.38 -10.01 6.95
CA HIS A 171 -12.64 -10.78 5.73
C HIS A 171 -13.78 -10.15 4.91
N PRO A 172 -13.70 -10.15 3.56
CA PRO A 172 -14.79 -9.68 2.73
C PRO A 172 -16.03 -10.56 2.95
N GLY A 173 -16.99 -10.05 3.73
CA GLY A 173 -18.16 -10.79 4.21
C GLY A 173 -18.63 -10.35 5.61
N HIS A 174 -17.76 -9.71 6.40
CA HIS A 174 -18.14 -9.04 7.64
C HIS A 174 -17.90 -7.53 7.51
N PRO A 175 -18.85 -6.67 7.95
CA PRO A 175 -18.63 -5.23 7.93
C PRO A 175 -17.43 -4.88 8.82
N PRO A 176 -16.52 -3.99 8.38
CA PRO A 176 -15.41 -3.56 9.22
C PRO A 176 -15.97 -2.86 10.46
N VAL A 177 -15.60 -3.36 11.64
CA VAL A 177 -15.87 -2.68 12.91
C VAL A 177 -14.79 -1.59 13.06
N ALA A 178 -15.15 -0.36 12.69
CA ALA A 178 -14.30 0.80 12.95
C ALA A 178 -14.28 1.06 14.47
N VAL A 179 -13.27 0.56 15.18
CA VAL A 179 -12.99 1.00 16.55
C VAL A 179 -12.12 2.25 16.47
N THR A 180 -12.74 3.42 16.34
CA THR A 180 -12.00 4.68 16.47
C THR A 180 -11.84 5.03 17.95
N SER A 181 -10.62 4.90 18.49
CA SER A 181 -10.18 5.78 19.57
C SER A 181 -9.12 6.73 19.01
N ALA A 182 -9.57 7.88 18.49
CA ALA A 182 -8.67 8.99 18.25
C ALA A 182 -8.29 9.60 19.60
N ALA A 183 -7.21 9.10 20.22
CA ALA A 183 -6.64 9.74 21.38
C ALA A 183 -5.76 10.91 20.92
N ALA A 184 -6.32 12.12 20.92
CA ALA A 184 -5.53 13.35 20.78
C ALA A 184 -4.75 13.57 22.09
N SER A 185 -3.45 13.25 22.09
CA SER A 185 -2.60 13.61 23.22
C SER A 185 -2.16 15.06 23.08
N SER A 186 -2.82 15.97 23.81
CA SER A 186 -2.39 17.37 23.93
C SER A 186 -1.02 17.43 24.63
N ALA A 187 -0.02 17.98 23.94
CA ALA A 187 1.25 18.31 24.59
C ALA A 187 0.99 19.36 25.68
N ALA A 188 1.31 19.01 26.93
CA ALA A 188 1.20 19.90 28.07
C ALA A 188 2.11 21.12 27.87
N LYS A 189 1.51 22.31 27.92
CA LYS A 189 2.20 23.60 27.94
C LYS A 189 2.90 23.74 29.29
N GLY A 190 4.19 23.39 29.34
CA GLY A 190 5.05 23.66 30.49
C GLY A 190 5.17 25.16 30.73
N LYS A 191 4.51 25.65 31.79
CA LYS A 191 4.78 26.96 32.40
C LYS A 191 5.85 26.76 33.48
N ARG A 192 7.01 27.40 33.31
CA ARG A 192 7.68 28.32 34.25
C ARG A 192 9.14 28.48 33.86
#